data_AF-A0A7X8LRM9-F1
#
_entry.id   AF-A0A7X8LRM9-F1
#
_cell.length_a   1.000
_cell.length_b   1.000
_cell.length_c   1.000
_cell.angle_alpha   90.00
_cell.angle_beta   90.00
_cell.angle_gamma   90.00
#
_symmetry.space_group_name_H-M   'P 1'
#
loop_
_entity.id
_entity.type
_entity.pdbx_description
1 polymer ?
#
loop_
_entity_poly.entity_id
_entity_poly.type
_entity_poly.pdbx_seq_one_letter_code
_entity_poly.pdbx_strand_id
1 'polypeptide(L)'
;EQDWRPALAAGALGMFTVRDSGQPKLDNPTVQVNVNSTDKLASAYVVASKKWTDKFIFTLGYMEGSVPDIMPQLSEYLTAAAMTLNGHDGQQCTSRSMAFGGIIWLPRPDRPITLEIMAPQGAPGSPKLFNLHLGSLLHMNFEVSYLNFDGGWDLLGMFQFRYNYFPRH
;
A
#
# COMPACT_ATOMS: atom_id res chain seq x y z
N GLU A 1 15.51 -8.55 -32.18
CA GLU A 1 16.67 -8.40 -31.29
C GLU A 1 16.17 -8.36 -29.86
N GLN A 2 16.68 -9.25 -29.02
CA GLN A 2 16.12 -9.61 -27.72
C GLN A 2 16.42 -8.50 -26.70
N ASP A 3 15.43 -7.66 -26.44
CA ASP A 3 15.49 -6.56 -25.47
C ASP A 3 15.41 -7.13 -24.04
N TRP A 4 16.50 -7.75 -23.58
CA TRP A 4 16.59 -8.46 -22.28
C TRP A 4 16.71 -7.49 -21.08
N ARG A 5 16.63 -6.18 -21.30
CA ARG A 5 16.92 -5.20 -20.25
C ARG A 5 15.67 -4.98 -19.38
N PRO A 6 15.76 -5.19 -18.06
CA PRO A 6 14.68 -4.78 -17.16
C PRO A 6 14.52 -3.26 -17.25
N ALA A 7 13.28 -2.80 -17.22
CA ALA A 7 12.98 -1.38 -17.08
C ALA A 7 13.25 -0.98 -15.63
N LEU A 8 14.07 0.04 -15.42
CA LEU A 8 14.34 0.61 -14.11
C LEU A 8 13.72 2.00 -14.03
N ALA A 9 13.05 2.29 -12.93
CA ALA A 9 12.54 3.61 -12.61
C ALA A 9 12.88 3.96 -11.17
N ALA A 10 13.19 5.22 -10.93
CA ALA A 10 13.37 5.78 -9.60
C ALA A 10 12.67 7.13 -9.52
N GLY A 11 12.17 7.48 -8.33
CA GLY A 11 11.41 8.70 -8.13
C GLY A 11 11.13 9.01 -6.67
N ALA A 12 10.37 10.08 -6.44
CA ALA A 12 9.87 10.45 -5.14
C ALA A 12 8.34 10.50 -5.17
N LEU A 13 7.72 10.09 -4.08
CA LEU A 13 6.29 10.09 -3.85
C LEU A 13 5.98 10.96 -2.63
N GLY A 14 5.07 11.91 -2.80
CA GLY A 14 4.48 12.69 -1.72
C GLY A 14 3.00 12.35 -1.60
N MET A 15 2.52 12.13 -0.39
CA MET A 15 1.14 11.78 -0.08
C MET A 15 0.61 12.68 1.03
N PHE A 16 -0.57 13.24 0.82
CA PHE A 16 -1.31 13.96 1.84
C PHE A 16 -2.48 13.09 2.25
N THR A 17 -2.53 12.72 3.52
CA THR A 17 -3.67 11.99 4.06
C THR A 17 -4.53 12.95 4.85
N VAL A 18 -5.83 12.98 4.54
CA VAL A 18 -6.82 13.73 5.30
C VAL A 18 -7.65 12.70 6.06
N ARG A 19 -7.62 12.81 7.37
CA ARG A 19 -8.30 11.87 8.26
C ARG A 19 -9.37 12.62 9.04
N ASP A 20 -10.62 12.27 8.77
CA ASP A 20 -11.79 12.91 9.41
C ASP A 20 -12.00 12.41 10.85
N SER A 21 -11.45 11.25 11.22
CA SER A 21 -11.53 10.72 12.58
C SER A 21 -10.26 9.99 12.99
N GLY A 22 -9.73 10.29 14.18
CA GLY A 22 -8.63 9.54 14.78
C GLY A 22 -8.91 8.03 14.85
N GLN A 23 -7.84 7.24 14.95
CA GLN A 23 -7.95 5.77 15.08
C GLN A 23 -8.76 5.43 16.33
N PRO A 24 -9.85 4.64 16.22
CA PRO A 24 -10.66 4.28 17.38
C PRO A 24 -9.82 3.51 18.39
N LYS A 25 -10.00 3.81 19.68
CA LYS A 25 -9.30 3.14 20.78
C LYS A 25 -10.14 1.95 21.24
N LEU A 26 -9.51 0.79 21.42
CA LEU A 26 -10.18 -0.45 21.83
C LEU A 26 -10.96 -0.31 23.17
N ASP A 27 -10.49 0.53 24.09
CA ASP A 27 -11.06 0.68 25.44
C ASP A 27 -12.12 1.77 25.59
N ASN A 28 -12.51 2.49 24.51
CA ASN A 28 -13.51 3.54 24.63
C ASN A 28 -14.36 3.68 23.34
N PRO A 29 -15.57 3.09 23.28
CA PRO A 29 -16.46 3.20 22.12
C PRO A 29 -17.08 4.60 21.97
N THR A 30 -16.85 5.49 22.94
CA THR A 30 -17.22 6.90 22.85
C THR A 30 -16.25 7.59 21.90
N VAL A 31 -16.67 7.77 20.65
CA VAL A 31 -15.92 8.42 19.58
C VAL A 31 -15.71 9.91 19.93
N GLN A 32 -14.70 10.23 20.73
CA GLN A 32 -14.14 11.58 20.71
C GLN A 32 -13.36 11.70 19.40
N VAL A 33 -14.05 12.26 18.40
CA VAL A 33 -13.46 12.67 17.13
C VAL A 33 -12.51 13.82 17.43
N ASN A 34 -11.28 13.50 17.81
CA ASN A 34 -10.21 14.48 17.78
C ASN A 34 -9.69 14.49 16.34
N VAL A 35 -10.19 15.43 15.54
CA VAL A 35 -9.72 15.69 14.17
C VAL A 35 -8.31 16.24 14.31
N ASN A 36 -7.33 15.34 14.32
CA ASN A 36 -5.93 15.73 14.49
C ASN A 36 -5.13 15.34 13.26
N SER A 37 -4.69 16.40 12.56
CA SER A 37 -3.59 16.50 11.63
C SER A 37 -3.70 15.76 10.29
N THR A 38 -3.65 16.54 9.22
CA THR A 38 -3.22 16.09 7.90
C THR A 38 -1.79 15.54 7.99
N ASP A 39 -1.58 14.27 7.68
CA ASP A 39 -0.23 13.71 7.63
C ASP A 39 0.37 13.90 6.23
N LYS A 40 1.60 14.43 6.21
CA LYS A 40 2.42 14.55 5.00
C LYS A 40 3.41 13.40 4.99
N LEU A 41 3.25 12.49 4.05
CA LEU A 41 4.14 11.36 3.86
C LEU A 41 4.98 11.58 2.62
N ALA A 42 6.27 11.27 2.70
CA ALA A 42 7.21 11.45 1.61
C ALA A 42 8.20 10.31 1.58
N SER A 43 8.42 9.74 0.40
CA SER A 43 9.35 8.63 0.20
C SER A 43 10.04 8.69 -1.16
N ALA A 44 11.26 8.21 -1.22
CA ALA A 44 11.93 7.88 -2.47
C ALA A 44 11.74 6.40 -2.78
N TYR A 45 11.68 6.03 -4.06
CA TYR A 45 11.53 4.65 -4.49
C TYR A 45 12.41 4.34 -5.69
N VAL A 46 12.77 3.06 -5.80
CA VAL A 46 13.35 2.45 -6.99
C VAL A 46 12.54 1.19 -7.32
N VAL A 47 12.25 0.98 -8.59
CA VAL A 47 11.50 -0.18 -9.06
C VAL A 47 12.13 -0.73 -10.33
N ALA A 48 12.24 -2.05 -10.38
CA ALA A 48 12.63 -2.82 -11.54
C ALA A 48 11.42 -3.60 -12.05
N SER A 49 11.19 -3.51 -13.35
CA SER A 49 10.08 -4.18 -14.01
C SER A 49 10.60 -5.01 -15.17
N LYS A 50 10.11 -6.24 -15.30
CA LYS A 50 10.48 -7.14 -16.38
C LYS A 50 9.26 -7.84 -16.95
N LYS A 51 9.11 -7.73 -18.27
CA LYS A 51 8.16 -8.53 -19.03
C LYS A 51 8.70 -9.96 -19.15
N TRP A 52 7.97 -10.93 -18.61
CA TRP A 52 8.34 -12.35 -18.70
C TRP A 52 7.71 -13.01 -19.92
N THR A 53 6.45 -12.69 -20.20
CA THR A 53 5.73 -13.10 -21.43
C THR A 53 4.92 -11.92 -21.96
N ASP A 54 4.28 -12.08 -23.11
CA ASP A 54 3.31 -11.09 -23.63
C ASP A 54 2.12 -10.81 -22.70
N LYS A 55 1.90 -11.65 -21.70
CA LYS A 55 0.79 -11.53 -20.75
C LYS A 55 1.21 -11.23 -19.33
N PHE A 56 2.50 -11.33 -18.98
CA PHE A 56 2.97 -11.20 -17.60
C PHE A 56 4.12 -10.20 -17.49
N ILE A 57 3.93 -9.19 -16.64
CA ILE A 57 4.94 -8.22 -16.26
C ILE A 57 5.15 -8.34 -14.76
N PHE A 58 6.39 -8.54 -14.34
CA PHE A 58 6.78 -8.61 -12.95
C PHE A 58 7.42 -7.29 -12.53
N THR A 59 7.14 -6.84 -11.32
CA THR A 59 7.70 -5.63 -10.73
C THR A 59 8.27 -5.95 -9.35
N LEU A 60 9.40 -5.36 -9.03
CA LEU A 60 10.02 -5.44 -7.70
C LEU A 60 10.67 -4.10 -7.41
N GLY A 61 10.38 -3.56 -6.25
CA GLY A 61 10.86 -2.26 -5.84
C GLY A 61 11.12 -2.17 -4.35
N TYR A 62 11.82 -1.10 -4.01
CA TYR A 62 12.12 -0.72 -2.66
C TYR A 62 11.87 0.76 -2.49
N MET A 63 11.34 1.12 -1.34
CA MET A 63 10.98 2.47 -0.97
C MET A 63 11.59 2.80 0.38
N GLU A 64 12.04 4.05 0.54
CA GLU A 64 12.52 4.60 1.80
C GLU A 64 11.85 5.95 2.07
N GLY A 65 11.33 6.14 3.29
CA GLY A 65 10.64 7.35 3.75
C GLY A 65 9.43 6.99 4.62
N SER A 66 8.47 7.90 4.73
CA SER A 66 7.32 7.75 5.65
C SER A 66 6.05 7.21 5.00
N VAL A 67 6.02 6.98 3.68
CA VAL A 67 4.84 6.37 3.02
C VAL A 67 4.43 5.01 3.61
N PRO A 68 5.35 4.11 4.05
CA PRO A 68 4.94 2.83 4.64
C PRO A 68 4.10 2.99 5.93
N ASP A 69 4.16 4.15 6.59
CA ASP A 69 3.37 4.45 7.78
C ASP A 69 1.86 4.60 7.49
N ILE A 70 1.42 4.51 6.23
CA ILE A 70 0.00 4.38 5.90
C ILE A 70 -0.56 3.00 6.27
N MET A 71 0.25 1.93 6.22
CA MET A 71 -0.23 0.56 6.47
C MET A 71 -0.85 0.36 7.86
N PRO A 72 -0.26 0.85 8.97
CA PRO A 72 -0.93 0.79 10.26
C PRO A 72 -2.22 1.62 10.31
N GLN A 73 -2.43 2.59 9.42
CA GLN A 73 -3.67 3.37 9.37
C GLN A 73 -4.84 2.59 8.76
N LEU A 74 -4.54 1.53 8.00
CA LEU A 74 -5.54 0.69 7.32
C LEU A 74 -6.21 -0.33 8.26
N SER A 75 -5.64 -0.58 9.44
CA SER A 75 -6.17 -1.52 10.43
C SER A 75 -6.28 -0.87 11.81
N GLU A 76 -7.31 -1.26 12.56
CA GLU A 76 -7.45 -0.88 13.98
C GLU A 76 -6.51 -1.70 14.88
N TYR A 77 -6.12 -2.89 14.42
CA TYR A 77 -5.27 -3.84 15.15
C TYR A 77 -3.78 -3.53 15.07
N LEU A 78 -3.38 -2.61 14.18
CA LEU A 78 -2.03 -2.08 14.07
C LEU A 78 -1.83 -0.74 14.79
N THR A 79 -2.85 -0.30 15.55
CA THR A 79 -2.75 0.89 16.42
C THR A 79 -1.73 0.67 17.53
N ALA A 80 -1.11 1.75 18.03
CA ALA A 80 -0.22 1.66 19.19
C ALA A 80 -0.91 1.04 20.43
N ALA A 81 -2.23 1.23 20.59
CA ALA A 81 -3.01 0.61 21.66
C ALA A 81 -3.19 -0.90 21.46
N ALA A 82 -3.50 -1.34 20.23
CA ALA A 82 -3.63 -2.76 19.90
C ALA A 82 -2.29 -3.49 19.93
N MET A 83 -1.18 -2.82 19.58
CA MET A 83 0.16 -3.39 19.68
C MET A 83 0.54 -3.75 21.12
N THR A 84 0.20 -2.92 22.10
CA THR A 84 0.34 -3.23 23.53
C THR A 84 -0.44 -4.51 23.89
N LEU A 85 -1.67 -4.67 23.41
CA LEU A 85 -2.48 -5.87 23.66
C LEU A 85 -1.91 -7.15 22.99
N ASN A 86 -1.16 -6.98 21.90
CA ASN A 86 -0.46 -8.05 21.18
C ASN A 86 0.96 -8.33 21.71
N GLY A 87 1.34 -7.80 22.88
CA GLY A 87 2.65 -8.03 23.50
C GLY A 87 3.79 -7.19 22.93
N HIS A 88 3.47 -6.13 22.19
CA HIS A 88 4.39 -5.15 21.63
C HIS A 88 4.28 -3.80 22.34
N ASP A 89 4.41 -3.81 23.67
CA ASP A 89 4.25 -2.62 24.52
C ASP A 89 5.16 -1.45 24.11
N GLY A 90 4.55 -0.28 23.92
CA GLY A 90 5.26 0.95 23.56
C GLY A 90 5.81 1.00 22.14
N GLN A 91 5.50 0.00 21.29
CA GLN A 91 5.92 -0.02 19.89
C GLN A 91 4.83 0.55 18.97
N GLN A 92 5.25 1.28 17.95
CA GLN A 92 4.38 1.71 16.85
C GLN A 92 4.67 0.86 15.61
N CYS A 93 3.63 0.45 14.90
CA CYS A 93 3.73 -0.30 13.64
C CYS A 93 4.13 0.64 12.47
N THR A 94 5.22 1.39 12.66
CA THR A 94 5.77 2.32 11.67
C THR A 94 7.00 1.71 11.02
N SER A 95 7.27 2.07 9.77
CA SER A 95 8.51 1.69 9.09
C SER A 95 8.98 2.79 8.16
N ARG A 96 10.29 2.99 8.15
CA ARG A 96 10.95 3.92 7.23
C ARG A 96 11.26 3.30 5.86
N SER A 97 10.97 2.01 5.66
CA SER A 97 11.24 1.38 4.38
C SER A 97 10.27 0.27 4.05
N MET A 98 10.10 0.01 2.76
CA MET A 98 9.15 -0.96 2.27
C MET A 98 9.69 -1.64 1.02
N ALA A 99 9.72 -2.96 1.04
CA ALA A 99 9.83 -3.74 -0.16
C ALA A 99 8.43 -3.89 -0.75
N PHE A 100 8.31 -3.69 -2.06
CA PHE A 100 7.06 -3.90 -2.77
C PHE A 100 7.31 -4.63 -4.08
N GLY A 101 6.32 -5.34 -4.58
CA GLY A 101 6.45 -6.07 -5.82
C GLY A 101 5.12 -6.57 -6.31
N GLY A 102 5.04 -6.96 -7.56
CA GLY A 102 3.77 -7.32 -8.14
C GLY A 102 3.88 -8.03 -9.47
N ILE A 103 2.71 -8.48 -9.91
CA ILE A 103 2.50 -9.15 -11.18
C ILE A 103 1.33 -8.47 -11.86
N ILE A 104 1.57 -7.94 -13.05
CA ILE A 104 0.51 -7.51 -13.95
C ILE A 104 0.26 -8.66 -14.90
N TRP A 105 -0.97 -9.19 -14.86
CA TRP A 105 -1.49 -10.14 -15.82
C TRP A 105 -2.39 -9.42 -16.82
N LEU A 106 -2.11 -9.60 -18.11
CA LEU A 106 -2.84 -9.04 -19.24
C LEU A 106 -3.58 -10.17 -19.97
N PRO A 107 -4.73 -10.65 -19.45
CA PRO A 107 -5.58 -11.59 -20.19
C PRO A 107 -6.05 -10.98 -21.52
N ARG A 108 -6.27 -9.66 -21.53
CA ARG A 108 -6.43 -8.82 -22.74
C ARG A 108 -5.70 -7.49 -22.54
N PRO A 109 -5.27 -6.81 -23.62
CA PRO A 109 -4.58 -5.52 -23.52
C PRO A 109 -5.40 -4.42 -22.82
N ASP A 110 -6.72 -4.50 -22.86
CA ASP A 110 -7.67 -3.54 -22.27
C ASP A 110 -8.07 -3.87 -20.82
N ARG A 111 -7.66 -5.04 -20.29
CA ARG A 111 -8.09 -5.55 -18.98
C ARG A 111 -6.91 -6.07 -18.17
N PRO A 112 -6.05 -5.18 -17.64
CA PRO A 112 -5.01 -5.58 -16.71
C PRO A 112 -5.63 -6.02 -15.39
N ILE A 113 -5.16 -7.17 -14.89
CA ILE A 113 -5.36 -7.62 -13.51
C ILE A 113 -4.00 -7.54 -12.85
N THR A 114 -3.90 -6.83 -11.73
CA THR A 114 -2.64 -6.64 -11.04
C THR A 114 -2.73 -7.20 -9.64
N LEU A 115 -1.72 -7.97 -9.24
CA LEU A 115 -1.46 -8.34 -7.87
C LEU A 115 -0.23 -7.57 -7.40
N GLU A 116 -0.35 -6.80 -6.32
CA GLU A 116 0.75 -6.10 -5.68
C GLU A 116 0.89 -6.58 -4.23
N ILE A 117 2.13 -6.62 -3.75
CA ILE A 117 2.49 -6.98 -2.39
C ILE A 117 3.34 -5.84 -1.85
N MET A 118 2.98 -5.32 -0.69
CA MET A 118 3.71 -4.32 0.05
C MET A 118 4.09 -4.87 1.42
N ALA A 119 5.37 -4.79 1.75
CA ALA A 119 5.94 -5.31 2.99
C ALA A 119 6.89 -4.27 3.61
N PRO A 120 6.40 -3.45 4.56
CA PRO A 120 7.21 -2.58 5.39
C PRO A 120 8.28 -3.39 6.12
N GLN A 121 9.52 -2.92 6.10
CA GLN A 121 10.65 -3.64 6.68
C GLN A 121 10.87 -3.17 8.12
N GLY A 122 10.96 -4.11 9.06
CA GLY A 122 11.22 -3.78 10.47
C GLY A 122 10.05 -3.15 11.23
N ALA A 123 8.85 -3.08 10.64
CA ALA A 123 7.64 -2.71 11.37
C ALA A 123 7.26 -3.81 12.38
N PRO A 124 7.05 -3.47 13.66
CA PRO A 124 6.42 -4.37 14.63
C PRO A 124 5.09 -4.92 14.10
N GLY A 125 4.83 -6.21 14.29
CA GLY A 125 3.65 -6.89 13.74
C GLY A 125 3.76 -7.31 12.27
N SER A 126 4.90 -7.06 11.61
CA SER A 126 5.22 -7.50 10.24
C SER A 126 4.08 -7.39 9.23
N PRO A 127 3.41 -6.22 9.10
CA PRO A 127 2.26 -6.08 8.23
C PRO A 127 2.64 -6.34 6.78
N LYS A 128 1.79 -7.06 6.05
CA LYS A 128 1.93 -7.36 4.62
C LYS A 128 0.60 -7.11 3.96
N LEU A 129 0.59 -6.22 2.98
CA LEU A 129 -0.60 -5.85 2.23
C LEU A 129 -0.53 -6.49 0.85
N PHE A 130 -1.57 -7.23 0.50
CA PHE A 130 -1.74 -7.87 -0.79
C PHE A 130 -2.91 -7.20 -1.51
N ASN A 131 -2.62 -6.56 -2.61
CA ASN A 131 -3.54 -5.71 -3.36
C ASN A 131 -3.91 -6.38 -4.67
N LEU A 132 -5.19 -6.68 -4.87
CA LEU A 132 -5.73 -7.19 -6.11
C LEU A 132 -6.48 -6.08 -6.84
N HIS A 133 -5.85 -5.51 -7.86
CA HIS A 133 -6.48 -4.54 -8.74
C HIS A 133 -7.25 -5.29 -9.83
N LEU A 134 -8.58 -5.17 -9.79
CA LEU A 134 -9.48 -5.87 -10.73
C LEU A 134 -9.73 -5.09 -12.03
N GLY A 135 -8.95 -4.03 -12.27
CA GLY A 135 -9.02 -3.22 -13.48
C GLY A 135 -10.37 -2.51 -13.65
N SER A 136 -10.63 -2.04 -14.87
CA SER A 136 -11.77 -1.21 -15.25
C SER A 136 -13.13 -1.94 -15.27
N LEU A 137 -13.31 -3.01 -14.49
CA LEU A 137 -14.53 -3.84 -14.49
C LEU A 137 -15.82 -3.02 -14.23
N LEU A 138 -15.70 -1.79 -13.72
CA LEU A 138 -16.80 -0.83 -13.49
C LEU A 138 -16.49 0.62 -13.93
N HIS A 139 -15.53 0.90 -14.83
CA HIS A 139 -14.97 2.25 -15.09
C HIS A 139 -14.32 2.95 -13.87
N MET A 140 -14.46 2.38 -12.67
CA MET A 140 -13.78 2.75 -11.44
C MET A 140 -12.65 1.76 -11.16
N ASN A 141 -11.52 2.24 -10.66
CA ASN A 141 -10.44 1.35 -10.21
C ASN A 141 -10.81 0.83 -8.82
N PHE A 142 -11.38 -0.38 -8.80
CA PHE A 142 -11.68 -1.11 -7.57
C PHE A 142 -10.54 -2.07 -7.25
N GLU A 143 -10.21 -2.12 -5.97
CA GLU A 143 -9.14 -2.94 -5.45
C GLU A 143 -9.60 -3.64 -4.18
N VAL A 144 -9.31 -4.94 -4.11
CA VAL A 144 -9.50 -5.74 -2.90
C VAL A 144 -8.14 -5.97 -2.29
N SER A 145 -7.99 -5.58 -1.04
CA SER A 145 -6.72 -5.70 -0.33
C SER A 145 -6.86 -6.61 0.87
N TYR A 146 -5.89 -7.50 1.02
CA TYR A 146 -5.76 -8.38 2.17
C TYR A 146 -4.54 -7.93 2.96
N LEU A 147 -4.76 -7.47 4.18
CA LEU A 147 -3.73 -7.02 5.09
C LEU A 147 -3.50 -8.12 6.13
N ASN A 148 -2.33 -8.71 6.15
CA ASN A 148 -1.94 -9.70 7.15
C ASN A 148 -0.90 -9.11 8.10
N PHE A 149 -0.98 -9.43 9.38
CA PHE A 149 -0.03 -9.01 10.41
C PHE A 149 0.03 -10.06 11.51
N ASP A 150 1.06 -9.97 12.36
CA ASP A 150 1.20 -10.86 13.50
C ASP A 150 0.05 -10.60 14.48
N GLY A 151 -0.84 -11.59 14.61
CA GLY A 151 -2.06 -11.48 15.43
C GLY A 151 -3.36 -11.41 14.63
N GLY A 152 -3.34 -11.31 13.30
CA GLY A 152 -4.59 -11.31 12.52
C GLY A 152 -4.48 -10.98 11.03
N TRP A 153 -5.65 -10.69 10.47
CA TRP A 153 -5.78 -10.23 9.10
C TRP A 153 -7.03 -9.37 8.94
N ASP A 154 -6.98 -8.42 8.01
CA ASP A 154 -8.10 -7.59 7.60
C ASP A 154 -8.31 -7.68 6.08
N LEU A 155 -9.57 -7.61 5.66
CA LEU A 155 -9.95 -7.49 4.25
C LEU A 155 -10.50 -6.08 4.01
N LEU A 156 -9.92 -5.39 3.04
CA LEU A 156 -10.19 -3.99 2.73
C LEU A 156 -10.70 -3.88 1.30
N GLY A 157 -11.70 -3.02 1.08
CA GLY A 157 -12.13 -2.60 -0.25
C GLY A 157 -11.67 -1.17 -0.49
N MET A 158 -10.90 -0.93 -1.55
CA MET A 158 -10.37 0.39 -1.87
C MET A 158 -10.89 0.89 -3.23
N PHE A 159 -11.18 2.17 -3.28
CA PHE A 159 -11.59 2.87 -4.51
C PHE A 159 -10.54 3.92 -4.85
N GLN A 160 -9.97 3.84 -6.05
CA GLN A 160 -8.97 4.80 -6.50
C GLN A 160 -9.51 5.68 -7.63
N PHE A 161 -9.62 6.97 -7.34
CA PHE A 161 -9.88 8.00 -8.33
C PHE A 161 -8.56 8.53 -8.87
N ARG A 162 -8.18 8.12 -10.09
CA ARG A 162 -6.92 8.54 -10.71
C ARG A 162 -7.18 9.67 -11.70
N TYR A 163 -6.66 10.86 -11.42
CA TYR A 163 -6.59 11.94 -12.38
C TYR A 163 -5.19 12.00 -12.99
N ASN A 164 -5.05 11.55 -14.24
CA ASN A 164 -3.80 11.66 -14.97
C ASN A 164 -3.91 12.81 -15.96
N TYR A 165 -3.07 13.84 -15.80
CA TYR A 165 -2.85 14.81 -16.87
C TYR A 165 -1.80 14.23 -17.82
N PHE A 166 -2.24 13.66 -18.94
CA PHE A 166 -1.31 13.38 -20.04
C PHE A 166 -0.99 14.72 -20.72
N PRO A 167 0.28 15.17 -20.74
CA PRO A 167 0.64 16.32 -21.54
C PRO A 167 0.27 15.99 -23.00
N ARG A 168 -0.71 16.73 -23.54
CA ARG A 168 -0.99 16.70 -24.97
C ARG A 168 0.19 17.36 -25.68
N HIS A 169 0.83 16.61 -26.58
CA HIS A 169 1.65 17.21 -27.62
C HIS A 169 0.77 18.02 -28.58
#